data_AF-A0A538DF43-F1
#
_entry.id   AF-A0A538DF43-F1
#
_cell.length_a   1.000
_cell.length_b   1.000
_cell.length_c   1.000
_cell.angle_alpha   90.00
_cell.angle_beta   90.00
_cell.angle_gamma   90.00
#
_symmetry.space_group_name_H-M   'P 1'
#
loop_
_entity.id
_entity.type
_entity.pdbx_description
1 polymer ?
#
loop_
_entity_poly.entity_id
_entity_poly.type
_entity_poly.pdbx_seq_one_letter_code
_entity_poly.pdbx_strand_id
1 'polypeptide(L)' 'MAPRVLVIDDEGPIRLLCRVNLEAAGMVVHEARDGASGVEAARRELPDVILLERHARSSATRRGGSSSAAWTT' A
#
# COMPACT_ATOMS: atom_id res chain seq x y z
N MET A 1 10.91 -18.20 16.42
CA MET A 1 10.07 -18.26 15.20
C MET A 1 10.35 -16.99 14.42
N ALA A 2 10.54 -17.08 13.10
CA ALA A 2 10.77 -15.90 12.26
C ALA A 2 9.46 -15.12 12.08
N PRO A 3 9.43 -13.78 12.26
CA PRO A 3 8.23 -12.99 12.03
C PRO A 3 7.75 -13.11 10.58
N ARG A 4 6.44 -13.15 10.39
CA ARG A 4 5.77 -13.24 9.10
C ARG A 4 5.25 -11.87 8.69
N VAL A 5 5.71 -11.36 7.56
CA VAL A 5 5.31 -10.04 7.05
C VAL A 5 4.55 -10.22 5.75
N LEU A 6 3.40 -9.55 5.63
CA LEU A 6 2.67 -9.44 4.36
C LEU A 6 2.86 -8.03 3.79
N VAL A 7 3.42 -7.94 2.58
CA VAL A 7 3.58 -6.69 1.84
C VAL A 7 2.49 -6.59 0.78
N ILE A 8 1.72 -5.51 0.83
CA ILE A 8 0.62 -5.21 -0.10
C ILE A 8 0.93 -3.88 -0.79
N ASP A 9 1.31 -3.95 -2.06
CA ASP A 9 1.70 -2.80 -2.87
C ASP A 9 1.45 -3.16 -4.35
N ASP A 10 0.95 -2.25 -5.18
CA ASP A 10 0.69 -2.53 -6.61
C ASP A 10 1.96 -2.42 -7.47
N GLU A 11 2.99 -1.74 -6.99
CA GLU A 11 4.29 -1.57 -7.65
C GLU A 11 5.23 -2.75 -7.38
N GLY A 12 5.47 -3.56 -8.41
CA GLY A 12 6.38 -4.71 -8.34
C GLY A 12 7.79 -4.41 -7.81
N PRO A 13 8.46 -3.30 -8.23
CA PRO A 13 9.77 -2.94 -7.71
C PRO A 13 9.79 -2.68 -6.20
N ILE A 14 8.74 -2.07 -5.64
CA ILE A 14 8.64 -1.80 -4.20
C ILE A 14 8.47 -3.12 -3.43
N ARG A 15 7.58 -4.01 -3.88
CA ARG A 15 7.44 -5.35 -3.28
C ARG A 15 8.77 -6.11 -3.24
N LEU A 16 9.51 -6.11 -4.36
CA LEU A 16 10.83 -6.74 -4.47
C LEU A 16 11.83 -6.16 -3.46
N LEU A 17 11.90 -4.82 -3.35
CA LEU A 17 12.78 -4.14 -2.40
C LEU A 17 12.44 -4.53 -0.95
N CYS A 18 11.16 -4.51 -0.59
CA CYS A 18 10.69 -4.94 0.73
C CYS A 18 11.07 -6.39 1.01
N ARG A 19 10.78 -7.31 0.08
CA ARG A 19 11.08 -8.73 0.24
C ARG A 19 12.57 -8.97 0.49
N VAL A 20 13.44 -8.44 -0.36
CA VAL A 20 14.90 -8.63 -0.21
C VAL A 20 15.40 -8.15 1.15
N ASN A 21 14.98 -6.95 1.58
CA ASN A 21 15.44 -6.39 2.86
C ASN A 21 14.88 -7.12 4.07
N LEU A 22 13.61 -7.51 4.04
CA LEU A 22 12.95 -8.18 5.16
C LEU A 22 13.41 -9.64 5.29
N GLU A 23 13.61 -10.35 4.18
CA GLU A 23 14.20 -11.69 4.17
C GLU A 23 15.65 -11.66 4.68
N ALA A 24 16.45 -10.66 4.27
CA ALA A 24 17.81 -10.46 4.77
C ALA A 24 17.84 -10.18 6.29
N ALA A 25 16.77 -9.62 6.85
CA ALA A 25 16.58 -9.42 8.28
C ALA A 25 16.01 -10.66 9.01
N GLY A 26 15.83 -11.80 8.32
CA GLY A 26 15.39 -13.06 8.91
C GLY A 26 13.88 -13.21 9.05
N MET A 27 13.09 -12.42 8.33
CA MET A 27 11.62 -12.53 8.31
C MET A 27 11.13 -13.40 7.14
N VAL A 28 9.95 -14.00 7.30
CA VAL A 28 9.24 -14.69 6.23
C VAL A 28 8.32 -13.69 5.54
N VAL A 29 8.49 -13.48 4.24
CA VAL A 29 7.74 -12.47 3.49
C VAL A 29 6.72 -13.12 2.58
N HIS A 30 5.49 -12.62 2.66
CA HIS A 30 4.41 -12.87 1.72
C HIS A 30 4.09 -11.58 0.96
N GLU A 31 3.69 -11.70 -0.30
CA GLU A 31 3.42 -10.54 -1.17
C GLU A 31 1.98 -10.61 -1.71
N ALA A 32 1.36 -9.44 -1.85
CA ALA A 32 0.11 -9.25 -2.56
C ALA A 32 0.18 -7.97 -3.39
N ARG A 33 -0.46 -7.96 -4.56
CA ARG A 33 -0.41 -6.82 -5.50
C ARG A 33 -1.53 -5.81 -5.32
N ASP A 34 -2.54 -6.17 -4.53
CA ASP A 34 -3.76 -5.39 -4.36
C ASP A 34 -4.45 -5.77 -3.05
N GLY A 35 -5.44 -4.97 -2.63
CA GLY A 35 -6.16 -5.20 -1.38
C GLY A 35 -6.95 -6.51 -1.35
N ALA A 36 -7.47 -6.97 -2.49
CA ALA A 36 -8.26 -8.20 -2.54
C ALA A 36 -7.38 -9.44 -2.25
N SER A 37 -6.29 -9.59 -3.02
CA SER A 37 -5.28 -10.62 -2.79
C SER A 37 -4.59 -10.47 -1.43
N GLY A 38 -4.45 -9.24 -0.94
CA GLY A 38 -3.91 -8.95 0.40
C GLY A 38 -4.79 -9.48 1.54
N VAL A 39 -6.11 -9.30 1.45
CA VAL A 39 -7.05 -9.84 2.45
C VAL A 39 -7.05 -11.37 2.43
N GLU A 40 -7.02 -11.99 1.26
CA GLU A 40 -6.93 -13.45 1.14
C GLU A 40 -5.62 -13.99 1.73
N ALA A 41 -4.49 -13.34 1.43
CA ALA A 41 -3.20 -13.68 1.98
C ALA A 41 -3.16 -13.50 3.50
N ALA A 42 -3.70 -12.41 4.04
CA ALA A 42 -3.72 -12.17 5.49
C ALA A 42 -4.48 -13.27 6.25
N ARG A 43 -5.60 -13.76 5.70
CA ARG A 43 -6.38 -14.85 6.29
C ARG A 43 -5.68 -16.20 6.24
N ARG A 44 -4.93 -16.46 5.17
CA ARG A 44 -4.23 -17.73 4.95
C ARG A 44 -2.91 -17.80 5.70
N GLU A 45 -2.12 -16.73 5.64
CA GLU A 45 -0.76 -16.70 6.14
C GLU A 45 -0.66 -16.24 7.59
N LEU A 46 -1.68 -15.57 8.14
CA LEU A 46 -1.67 -15.05 9.51
C LEU A 46 -0.38 -14.28 9.83
N PRO A 47 -0.05 -13.21 9.08
CA PRO A 47 1.16 -12.45 9.29
C PRO A 47 1.14 -11.72 10.64
N ASP A 48 2.32 -11.53 11.24
CA ASP A 48 2.51 -10.73 12.44
C ASP A 48 2.41 -9.23 12.14
N VAL A 49 2.79 -8.83 10.92
CA VAL A 49 2.77 -7.44 10.44
C VAL A 49 2.28 -7.39 8.99
N ILE A 50 1.44 -6.40 8.68
CA ILE A 50 1.03 -6.09 7.30
C ILE A 50 1.57 -4.70 6.94
N LEU A 51 2.36 -4.64 5.87
CA LEU A 51 2.79 -3.40 5.23
C LEU A 51 1.87 -3.13 4.05
N LEU A 52 1.10 -2.06 4.13
CA LEU A 52 0.13 -1.67 3.10
C LEU A 52 0.50 -0.30 2.55
N GLU A 53 0.80 -0.23 1.26
CA GLU A 53 0.87 1.05 0.56
C GLU A 53 -0.54 1.55 0.26
N ARG A 54 -0.75 2.84 0.51
CA ARG A 54 -2.01 3.51 0.19
C ARG A 54 -1.64 4.70 -0.66
N HIS A 55 -1.79 4.59 -1.98
CA HIS A 55 -1.94 5.76 -2.82
C HIS A 55 -3.18 6.52 -2.38
N ALA A 56 -3.02 7.48 -1.48
CA ALA A 56 -4.00 8.53 -1.26
C ALA A 56 -4.04 9.34 -2.55
N ARG A 57 -4.86 8.90 -3.52
CA ARG A 57 -5.16 9.72 -4.69
C ARG A 57 -5.70 11.03 -4.14
N SER A 58 -4.96 12.11 -4.34
CA SER A 58 -5.51 13.44 -4.11
C SER A 58 -6.70 13.55 -5.06
N SER A 59 -7.91 13.54 -4.52
CA SER A 59 -9.09 13.87 -5.29
C SER A 59 -9.05 15.39 -5.53
N ALA A 60 -8.14 15.84 -6.39
CA ALA A 60 -8.23 17.14 -7.04
C ALA A 60 -9.32 17.06 -8.13
N THR A 61 -10.54 16.75 -7.71
CA THR A 61 -11.76 17.00 -8.47
C THR A 61 -12.87 17.32 -7.47
N ARG A 62 -12.71 18.46 -6.78
CA ARG A 62 -13.89 19.21 -6.32
C ARG A 62 -14.36 20.05 -7.50
N ARG A 63 -15.32 19.47 -8.22
CA ARG A 63 -16.43 20.08 -8.96
C ARG A 63 -16.20 21.52 -9.44
N GLY A 64 -16.18 21.68 -10.77
CA GLY A 64 -16.61 22.93 -11.39
C GLY A 64 -18.00 23.31 -10.89
N GLY A 65 -18.09 24.50 -10.31
CA GLY A 65 -19.30 25.17 -9.89
C GLY A 65 -19.00 26.67 -9.85
N SER A 66 -19.53 27.38 -10.83
CA SER A 66 -19.45 28.84 -11.02
C SER A 66 -19.62 29.63 -9.71
N SER A 67 -18.70 30.57 -9.44
CA SER A 67 -19.08 31.92 -9.00
C SER A 67 -17.90 32.86 -9.21
N SER A 68 -18.16 33.88 -10.03
CA SER A 68 -17.46 35.17 -9.98
C SER A 68 -17.26 35.60 -8.52
N ALA A 69 -16.01 35.83 -8.15
CA ALA A 69 -15.64 36.63 -6.99
C ALA A 69 -14.39 37.41 -7.37
N ALA A 70 -14.59 38.72 -7.46
CA ALA A 70 -13.62 39.74 -7.81
C ALA A 70 -12.32 39.61 -7.01
N TRP A 71 -11.19 39.64 -7.71
CA TRP A 71 -9.92 40.06 -7.14
C TRP A 71 -9.54 41.38 -7.81
N THR A 72 -9.92 42.47 -7.14
CA THR A 72 -9.34 43.78 -7.37
C THR A 72 -8.49 44.09 -6.13
N THR A 73 -7.17 44.04 -6.30
CA THR A 73 -6.24 45.11 -5.90
C THR A 73 -5.07 45.03 -6.85
#